data_AF-A0AAN0YK20-F1
#
_entry.id   AF-A0AAN0YK20-F1
#
_cell.length_a   1.000
_cell.length_b   1.000
_cell.length_c   1.000
_cell.angle_alpha   90.00
_cell.angle_beta   90.00
_cell.angle_gamma   90.00
#
_symmetry.space_group_name_H-M   'P 1'
#
loop_
_entity.id
_entity.type
_entity.pdbx_description
1 polymer ?
#
loop_
_entity_poly.entity_id
_entity_poly.type
_entity_poly.pdbx_seq_one_letter_code
_entity_poly.pdbx_strand_id
1 'polypeptide(L)' 'MDCSYSLPCPNCGAPALRRYLHNSSLRETTCETCDYLMVSCEETGNVVESYAPGLYSF' A
#
# COMPACT_ATOMS: atom_id res chain seq x y z
N MET A 1 2.62 -12.18 -14.52
CA MET A 1 1.21 -12.01 -14.12
C MET A 1 1.23 -11.24 -12.82
N ASP A 2 0.88 -9.97 -12.87
CA ASP A 2 0.89 -9.10 -11.69
C ASP A 2 -0.26 -9.52 -10.77
N CYS A 3 0.08 -10.15 -9.64
CA CYS A 3 -0.90 -10.51 -8.63
C CYS A 3 -1.33 -9.21 -7.93
N SER A 4 -2.63 -8.93 -7.94
CA SER A 4 -3.19 -7.77 -7.23
C SER A 4 -4.52 -8.10 -6.60
N TYR A 5 -4.79 -7.47 -5.45
CA TYR A 5 -6.05 -7.64 -4.72
C TYR A 5 -6.40 -6.37 -3.93
N SER A 6 -7.69 -6.22 -3.63
CA SER A 6 -8.20 -5.11 -2.82
C SER A 6 -8.22 -5.50 -1.34
N LEU A 7 -7.91 -4.54 -0.47
CA LEU A 7 -7.96 -4.66 0.98
C LEU A 7 -8.38 -3.33 1.61
N PRO A 8 -8.82 -3.30 2.88
CA PRO A 8 -9.04 -2.04 3.59
C PRO A 8 -7.72 -1.26 3.75
N CYS A 9 -7.76 0.04 3.52
CA CYS A 9 -6.65 0.95 3.71
C CYS A 9 -6.28 1.00 5.21
N PRO A 10 -5.01 0.79 5.59
CA PRO A 10 -4.59 0.86 6.99
C PRO A 10 -4.64 2.28 7.56
N ASN A 11 -4.71 3.31 6.71
CA ASN A 11 -4.85 4.70 7.13
C ASN A 11 -6.34 5.04 7.34
N CYS A 12 -7.14 5.09 6.28
CA CYS A 12 -8.53 5.59 6.34
C CYS A 12 -9.64 4.53 6.35
N GLY A 13 -9.31 3.24 6.18
CA GLY A 13 -10.29 2.15 6.07
C GLY A 13 -10.99 2.00 4.71
N ALA A 14 -10.87 2.96 3.80
CA ALA A 14 -11.42 2.85 2.44
C ALA A 14 -10.71 1.75 1.62
N PRO A 15 -11.26 1.28 0.49
CA PRO A 15 -10.57 0.31 -0.35
C PRO A 15 -9.20 0.80 -0.81
N ALA A 16 -8.19 -0.04 -0.64
CA ALA A 16 -6.83 0.12 -1.09
C ALA A 16 -6.45 -1.04 -2.02
N LEU A 17 -5.59 -0.78 -2.99
CA LEU A 17 -5.11 -1.78 -3.92
C LEU A 17 -3.71 -2.22 -3.52
N ARG A 18 -3.49 -3.54 -3.44
CA ARG A 18 -2.16 -4.12 -3.23
C ARG A 18 -1.71 -4.87 -4.46
N ARG A 19 -0.46 -4.63 -4.86
CA ARG A 19 0.16 -5.20 -6.06
C ARG A 19 1.52 -5.79 -5.71
N TYR A 20 1.82 -6.96 -6.27
CA TYR A 20 3.15 -7.56 -6.23
C TYR A 20 3.94 -7.12 -7.46
N LEU A 21 5.06 -6.45 -7.25
CA LEU A 21 5.92 -5.96 -8.31
C LEU A 21 6.84 -7.10 -8.75
N HIS A 22 6.56 -7.66 -9.94
CA HIS A 22 7.03 -8.98 -10.38
C HIS A 22 8.56 -9.13 -10.61
N ASN A 23 9.38 -8.14 -10.24
CA ASN A 23 10.84 -8.16 -10.49
C ASN A 23 11.69 -7.71 -9.29
N SER A 24 11.09 -7.42 -8.14
CA SER A 24 11.81 -6.74 -7.05
C SER A 24 11.52 -7.27 -5.64
N SER A 25 10.79 -8.39 -5.50
CA SER A 25 10.29 -8.86 -4.19
C SER A 25 9.60 -7.72 -3.42
N LEU A 26 8.95 -6.80 -4.13
CA LEU A 26 8.29 -5.64 -3.55
C LEU A 26 6.78 -5.80 -3.64
N ARG A 27 6.12 -5.30 -2.62
CA ARG A 27 4.68 -5.21 -2.54
C ARG A 27 4.29 -3.78 -2.26
N GLU A 28 3.48 -3.25 -3.16
CA GLU A 28 2.95 -1.89 -3.10
C GLU A 28 1.50 -1.95 -2.60
N THR A 29 1.11 -0.98 -1.77
CA THR A 29 -0.27 -0.77 -1.31
C THR A 29 -0.62 0.69 -1.48
N THR A 30 -1.62 1.01 -2.31
CA THR A 30 -2.08 2.38 -2.59
C THR A 30 -3.55 2.57 -2.20
N CYS A 31 -3.91 3.76 -1.74
CA CYS A 31 -5.29 4.16 -1.52
C CYS A 31 -5.57 5.54 -2.13
N GLU A 32 -6.46 5.58 -3.11
CA GLU A 32 -6.86 6.82 -3.81
C GLU A 32 -7.72 7.75 -2.92
N THR A 33 -8.27 7.26 -1.82
CA THR A 33 -9.17 8.07 -0.96
C THR A 33 -8.42 9.00 -0.02
N CYS A 34 -7.25 8.58 0.44
CA CYS A 34 -6.44 9.35 1.39
C CYS A 34 -4.99 9.41 0.96
N ASP A 35 -4.70 9.18 -0.32
CA ASP A 35 -3.34 9.19 -0.88
C ASP A 35 -2.33 8.32 -0.09
N TYR A 36 -2.79 7.23 0.55
CA TYR A 36 -1.89 6.35 1.29
C TYR A 36 -1.04 5.54 0.32
N LEU A 37 0.26 5.47 0.55
CA LEU A 37 1.22 4.65 -0.19
C LEU A 37 2.11 3.89 0.79
N MET A 38 2.30 2.60 0.54
CA MET A 38 3.30 1.78 1.23
C MET A 38 3.92 0.80 0.26
N VAL A 39 5.24 0.87 0.14
CA VAL A 39 6.07 -0.10 -0.58
C VAL A 39 6.92 -0.85 0.44
N SER A 40 6.78 -2.16 0.47
CA SER A 40 7.50 -3.05 1.40
C SER A 40 8.15 -4.20 0.66
N CYS A 41 9.30 -4.66 1.13
CA CYS A 41 9.87 -5.92 0.69
C CYS A 41 8.99 -7.09 1.18
N GLU A 42 8.58 -7.96 0.26
CA GLU A 42 7.76 -9.14 0.54
C GLU A 42 8.51 -10.17 1.40
N GLU A 43 9.81 -10.36 1.12
CA GLU A 43 10.63 -11.37 1.80
C GLU A 43 11.00 -10.97 3.22
N THR A 44 11.33 -9.69 3.43
CA THR A 44 11.83 -9.20 4.73
C THR A 44 10.78 -8.44 5.54
N GLY A 45 9.71 -7.95 4.90
CA GLY A 45 8.73 -7.06 5.51
C GLY A 45 9.21 -5.63 5.72
N ASN A 46 10.46 -5.31 5.38
CA ASN A 46 11.01 -3.97 5.56
C ASN A 46 10.27 -2.96 4.68
N VAL A 47 9.98 -1.79 5.25
CA VAL A 47 9.42 -0.66 4.51
C VAL A 47 10.52 -0.04 3.66
N VAL A 48 10.25 0.08 2.36
CA VAL A 48 11.14 0.73 1.39
C VAL A 48 10.73 2.17 1.20
N GLU A 49 9.43 2.40 1.07
CA GLU A 49 8.84 3.73 0.94
C GLU A 49 7.46 3.74 1.60
N SER A 50 7.13 4.85 2.25
CA SER A 50 5.79 5.02 2.83
C SER A 50 5.39 6.48 2.83
N TYR A 51 4.13 6.73 2.50
CA TYR A 51 3.46 8.01 2.65
C TYR A 51 2.08 7.77 3.27
N ALA A 52 1.83 8.41 4.41
CA ALA A 52 0.59 8.32 5.14
C ALA A 52 0.17 9.73 5.56
N PRO A 53 -0.65 10.42 4.76
CA PRO A 53 -1.14 11.73 5.17
C PRO A 53 -2.07 11.57 6.36
N GLY A 54 -2.01 12.53 7.28
CA GLY A 54 -2.90 12.56 8.43
C GLY A 54 -4.35 12.62 7.96
N LEU A 55 -5.20 11.76 8.51
CA LEU A 55 -6.64 11.89 8.33
C LEU A 55 -7.06 13.19 9.02
N TYR A 56 -7.39 14.21 8.23
CA TYR A 56 -8.03 15.40 8.78
C TYR A 56 -9.42 15.00 9.27
N SER A 57 -9.55 14.75 10.58
CA SER A 57 -10.84 14.76 11.25
C SER A 57 -11.32 16.21 11.29
N PHE A 58 -12.33 16.55 10.50
CA PHE A 58 -13.13 17.75 10.70
C PHE A 58 -14.31 17.42 11.60
#